data_AF-A0A9J7IZC1-F1
#
_entry.id   AF-A0A9J7IZC1-F1
#
_cell.length_a   1.000
_cell.length_b   1.000
_cell.length_c   1.000
_cell.angle_alpha   90.00
_cell.angle_beta   90.00
_cell.angle_gamma   90.00
#
_symmetry.space_group_name_H-M   'P 1'
#
loop_
_entity.id
_entity.type
_entity.pdbx_description
1 polymer ?
#
loop_
_entity_poly.entity_id
_entity_poly.type
_entity_poly.pdbx_seq_one_letter_code
_entity_poly.pdbx_strand_id
1 'polypeptide(L)'
;MNEYYELEDRKMKGTLRDWRKALRTPATYRVGNAVRIQPQFVLLIGLIGAFLVVLFYYNWWTSSQPAAVHKWASSVRPYNLTYPLTSPLYNGDLVTFRIGIVTDLDTNSKSNTQKHTYISYLKKGYLNYNRVKKSVQVTWDSREPTQLSSTYSHKGRGMELSELIVYDGRLLTFDDRSGMVCRFI
;
A
#
# COMPACT_ATOMS: atom_id res chain seq x y z
N MET A 1 50.25 -97.86 -17.02
CA MET A 1 50.96 -96.60 -16.65
C MET A 1 50.75 -95.49 -17.68
N ASN A 2 50.77 -95.76 -18.99
CA ASN A 2 50.71 -94.71 -20.03
C ASN A 2 49.33 -94.07 -20.26
N GLU A 3 48.22 -94.78 -20.06
CA GLU A 3 46.88 -94.19 -20.25
C GLU A 3 46.53 -93.08 -19.25
N TYR A 4 47.07 -93.16 -18.02
CA TYR A 4 46.73 -92.20 -16.97
C TYR A 4 47.33 -90.81 -17.26
N TYR A 5 48.55 -90.77 -17.80
CA TYR A 5 49.22 -89.53 -18.16
C TYR A 5 48.60 -88.85 -19.39
N GLU A 6 48.10 -89.61 -20.37
CA GLU A 6 47.40 -89.03 -21.52
C GLU A 6 46.04 -88.41 -21.11
N LEU A 7 45.35 -89.01 -20.15
CA LEU A 7 44.09 -88.49 -19.61
C LEU A 7 44.29 -87.17 -18.86
N GLU A 8 45.33 -87.06 -18.03
CA GLU A 8 45.66 -85.80 -17.34
C GLU A 8 46.10 -84.71 -18.31
N ASP A 9 46.91 -85.01 -19.33
CA ASP A 9 47.36 -84.01 -20.30
C ASP A 9 46.19 -83.48 -21.16
N ARG A 10 45.23 -84.34 -21.55
CA ARG A 10 43.99 -83.89 -22.21
C ARG A 10 43.14 -83.01 -21.30
N LYS A 11 43.01 -83.38 -20.02
CA LYS A 11 42.24 -82.62 -19.03
C LYS A 11 42.85 -81.23 -18.78
N MET A 12 44.17 -81.16 -18.61
CA MET A 12 44.88 -79.89 -18.41
C MET A 12 44.81 -78.97 -19.63
N LYS A 13 44.93 -79.51 -20.85
CA LYS A 13 44.79 -78.74 -22.09
C LYS A 13 43.37 -78.17 -22.28
N GLY A 14 42.34 -78.90 -21.87
CA GLY A 14 40.96 -78.40 -21.85
C GLY A 14 40.80 -77.22 -20.88
N THR A 15 41.27 -77.40 -19.66
CA THR A 15 41.15 -76.39 -18.60
C THR A 15 41.84 -75.06 -18.98
N LEU A 16 43.08 -75.12 -19.47
CA LEU A 16 43.84 -73.92 -19.89
C LEU A 16 43.19 -73.16 -21.07
N ARG A 17 42.52 -73.88 -21.98
CA ARG A 17 41.78 -73.26 -23.10
C ARG A 17 40.54 -72.52 -22.60
N ASP A 18 39.85 -73.05 -21.60
CA ASP A 18 38.68 -72.41 -21.00
C ASP A 18 39.06 -71.18 -20.18
N TRP A 19 40.16 -71.22 -19.42
CA TRP A 19 40.68 -70.05 -18.72
C TRP A 19 41.09 -68.92 -19.67
N ARG A 20 41.69 -69.24 -20.82
CA ARG A 20 41.98 -68.25 -21.86
C ARG A 20 40.73 -67.69 -22.54
N LYS A 21 39.66 -68.47 -22.65
CA LYS A 21 38.37 -67.98 -23.15
C LYS A 21 37.73 -67.02 -22.14
N ALA A 22 37.74 -67.35 -20.85
CA ALA A 22 37.15 -66.53 -19.79
C ALA A 22 37.83 -65.16 -19.65
N LEU A 23 39.15 -65.07 -19.85
CA LEU A 23 39.88 -63.80 -19.77
C LEU A 23 39.71 -62.91 -21.02
N ARG A 24 39.16 -63.45 -22.12
CA ARG A 24 38.93 -62.71 -23.38
C ARG A 24 37.48 -62.33 -23.64
N THR A 25 36.54 -62.75 -22.79
CA THR A 25 35.16 -62.29 -22.92
C THR A 25 35.07 -60.82 -22.48
N PRO A 26 34.63 -59.89 -23.33
CA PRO A 26 34.47 -58.50 -22.95
C PRO A 26 33.45 -58.39 -21.81
N ALA A 27 33.75 -57.58 -20.79
CA ALA A 27 32.80 -57.29 -19.73
C ALA A 27 31.53 -56.69 -20.36
N THR A 28 30.44 -57.47 -20.36
CA THR A 28 29.19 -57.05 -20.98
C THR A 28 28.54 -56.02 -20.06
N TYR A 29 28.82 -54.74 -20.32
CA TYR A 29 28.21 -53.62 -19.62
C TYR A 29 26.75 -53.48 -20.05
N ARG A 30 25.84 -53.89 -19.17
CA ARG A 30 24.40 -53.74 -19.39
C ARG A 30 23.95 -52.42 -18.73
N VAL A 31 23.83 -51.35 -19.52
CA VAL A 31 23.18 -50.11 -19.05
C VAL A 31 21.69 -50.36 -18.94
N GLY A 32 21.28 -50.92 -17.81
CA GLY A 32 19.88 -51.05 -17.45
C GLY A 32 19.45 -49.85 -16.61
N ASN A 33 19.24 -48.70 -17.22
CA ASN A 33 18.35 -47.70 -16.64
C ASN A 33 17.30 -47.30 -17.68
N ALA A 34 16.29 -48.15 -17.84
CA ALA A 34 15.10 -47.77 -18.58
C ALA A 34 14.40 -46.69 -17.76
N VAL A 35 14.46 -45.44 -18.23
CA VAL A 35 13.67 -44.34 -17.68
C VAL A 35 12.21 -44.77 -17.74
N ARG A 36 11.64 -45.14 -16.59
CA ARG A 36 10.24 -45.53 -16.49
C ARG A 36 9.41 -44.26 -16.56
N ILE A 37 9.11 -43.83 -17.77
CA ILE A 37 8.21 -42.73 -18.03
C ILE A 37 6.82 -43.19 -17.57
N GLN A 38 6.42 -42.78 -16.36
CA GLN A 38 5.09 -43.08 -15.85
C GLN A 38 4.07 -42.24 -16.64
N PRO A 39 3.08 -42.85 -17.31
CA PRO A 39 2.14 -42.13 -18.16
C PRO A 39 1.33 -41.08 -17.38
N GLN A 40 1.08 -41.33 -16.10
CA GLN A 40 0.42 -40.39 -15.18
C GLN A 40 1.23 -39.11 -14.97
N PHE A 41 2.56 -39.23 -14.88
CA PHE A 41 3.46 -38.08 -14.70
C PHE A 41 3.55 -37.23 -15.96
N VAL A 42 3.60 -37.88 -17.14
CA VAL A 42 3.57 -37.17 -18.44
C VAL A 42 2.24 -36.44 -18.64
N LEU A 43 1.13 -37.08 -18.27
CA LEU A 43 -0.20 -36.48 -18.37
C LEU A 43 -0.33 -35.25 -17.44
N LEU A 44 0.18 -35.35 -16.20
CA LEU A 44 0.23 -34.23 -15.27
C LEU A 44 1.02 -33.04 -15.83
N ILE A 45 2.22 -33.29 -16.38
CA ILE A 45 3.05 -32.24 -17.00
C ILE A 45 2.33 -31.63 -18.21
N GLY A 46 1.69 -32.46 -19.03
CA GLY A 46 0.90 -32.00 -20.18
C GLY A 46 -0.25 -31.09 -19.77
N LEU A 47 -0.98 -31.42 -18.70
CA LEU A 47 -2.08 -30.60 -18.18
C LEU A 47 -1.57 -29.26 -17.61
N ILE A 48 -0.46 -29.28 -16.87
CA ILE A 48 0.16 -28.05 -16.36
C ILE A 48 0.61 -27.15 -17.52
N GLY A 49 1.25 -27.73 -18.53
CA GLY A 49 1.66 -27.01 -19.73
C GLY A 49 0.48 -26.39 -20.47
N ALA A 50 -0.60 -27.15 -20.69
CA ALA A 50 -1.82 -26.65 -21.31
C ALA A 50 -2.46 -25.51 -20.49
N PHE A 51 -2.50 -25.65 -19.16
CA PHE A 51 -3.02 -24.61 -18.27
C PHE A 51 -2.20 -23.32 -18.35
N LEU A 52 -0.87 -23.42 -18.37
CA LEU A 52 0.02 -22.26 -18.53
C LEU A 52 -0.16 -21.58 -19.89
N VAL A 53 -0.34 -22.36 -20.96
CA VAL A 53 -0.62 -21.81 -22.31
C VAL A 53 -1.96 -21.07 -22.34
N VAL A 54 -3.00 -21.62 -21.70
CA VAL A 54 -4.31 -20.94 -21.57
C VAL A 54 -4.18 -19.63 -20.80
N LEU A 55 -3.44 -19.62 -19.68
CA LEU A 55 -3.18 -18.39 -18.93
C LEU A 55 -2.39 -17.37 -19.75
N PHE A 56 -1.39 -17.82 -20.51
CA PHE A 56 -0.59 -16.94 -21.35
C PHE A 56 -1.41 -16.35 -22.51
N TYR A 57 -2.25 -17.16 -23.14
CA TYR A 57 -3.17 -16.72 -24.19
C TYR A 57 -4.22 -15.74 -23.64
N TYR A 58 -4.80 -16.03 -22.47
CA TYR A 58 -5.74 -15.14 -21.82
C TYR A 58 -5.09 -13.80 -21.48
N ASN A 59 -3.90 -13.82 -20.87
CA ASN A 59 -3.16 -12.62 -20.51
C ASN A 59 -2.80 -11.81 -21.76
N TRP A 60 -2.30 -12.45 -22.82
CA TRP A 60 -1.97 -11.81 -24.10
C TRP A 60 -3.20 -11.16 -24.75
N TRP A 61 -4.34 -11.85 -24.77
CA TRP A 61 -5.60 -11.30 -25.28
C TRP A 61 -6.09 -10.12 -24.44
N THR A 62 -5.99 -10.20 -23.10
CA THR A 62 -6.36 -9.09 -22.21
C THR A 62 -5.34 -7.95 -22.18
N SER A 63 -4.11 -8.17 -22.64
CA SER A 63 -3.06 -7.15 -22.74
C SER A 63 -3.29 -6.18 -23.90
N SER A 64 -4.17 -6.56 -24.84
CA SER A 64 -4.62 -5.69 -25.94
C SER A 64 -5.73 -4.70 -25.52
N GLN A 65 -6.03 -4.60 -24.21
CA GLN A 65 -6.80 -3.48 -23.70
C GLN A 65 -6.05 -2.18 -24.06
N PRO A 66 -6.72 -1.19 -24.67
CA PRO A 66 -6.06 0.08 -24.95
C PRO A 66 -5.44 0.56 -23.66
N ALA A 67 -4.13 0.85 -23.69
CA ALA A 67 -3.37 1.33 -22.54
C ALA A 67 -4.29 2.25 -21.74
N ALA A 68 -4.52 1.91 -20.46
CA ALA A 68 -5.29 2.76 -19.59
C ALA A 68 -4.63 4.13 -19.70
N VAL A 69 -5.22 5.03 -20.50
CA VAL A 69 -4.82 6.41 -20.52
C VAL A 69 -5.16 6.79 -19.10
N HIS A 70 -4.14 6.86 -18.25
CA HIS A 70 -4.25 7.54 -16.99
C HIS A 70 -4.63 8.95 -17.40
N LYS A 71 -5.94 9.16 -17.53
CA LYS A 71 -6.55 10.47 -17.57
C LYS A 71 -6.34 10.99 -16.16
N TRP A 72 -5.11 11.41 -15.89
CA TRP A 72 -4.86 12.68 -15.24
C TRP A 72 -5.47 13.76 -16.16
N ALA A 73 -6.77 13.66 -16.44
CA ALA A 73 -7.54 14.80 -16.78
C ALA A 73 -7.36 15.66 -15.54
N SER A 74 -6.46 16.62 -15.66
CA SER A 74 -6.47 17.82 -14.86
C SER A 74 -7.85 18.43 -15.07
N SER A 75 -8.86 17.87 -14.41
CA SER A 75 -10.02 18.62 -13.96
C SER A 75 -9.44 19.61 -12.98
N VAL A 76 -8.78 20.65 -13.51
CA VAL A 76 -8.37 21.81 -12.75
C VAL A 76 -9.70 22.42 -12.36
N ARG A 77 -10.24 21.94 -11.25
CA ARG A 77 -11.36 22.59 -10.59
C ARG A 77 -10.92 24.05 -10.43
N PRO A 78 -11.71 25.01 -10.94
CA PRO A 78 -11.35 26.40 -10.80
C PRO A 78 -11.18 26.71 -9.30
N TYR A 79 -10.06 27.33 -8.94
CA TYR A 79 -9.79 27.71 -7.56
C TYR A 79 -10.84 28.72 -7.10
N ASN A 80 -11.45 28.47 -5.94
CA ASN A 80 -12.43 29.39 -5.39
C ASN A 80 -11.72 30.53 -4.65
N LEU A 81 -11.74 31.72 -5.26
CA LEU A 81 -11.14 32.96 -4.75
C LEU A 81 -11.96 33.64 -3.64
N THR A 82 -13.04 33.04 -3.15
CA THR A 82 -13.92 33.66 -2.14
C THR A 82 -13.16 33.92 -0.84
N TYR A 83 -12.97 35.19 -0.52
CA TYR A 83 -12.42 35.65 0.76
C TYR A 83 -12.97 37.04 1.10
N PRO A 84 -13.41 37.29 2.34
CA PRO A 84 -13.68 36.31 3.41
C PRO A 84 -14.84 35.35 3.04
N LEU A 85 -15.04 34.27 3.83
CA LEU A 85 -16.16 33.33 3.60
C LEU A 85 -17.55 33.97 3.77
N THR A 86 -17.65 34.95 4.66
CA THR A 86 -18.86 35.74 4.87
C THR A 86 -18.58 37.15 4.39
N SER A 87 -19.39 37.65 3.47
CA SER A 87 -19.27 39.01 2.96
C SER A 87 -19.32 40.03 4.12
N PRO A 88 -18.38 41.00 4.16
CA PRO A 88 -18.41 42.05 5.17
C PRO A 88 -19.71 42.86 5.12
N LEU A 89 -20.21 43.27 6.28
CA LEU A 89 -21.37 44.17 6.38
C LEU A 89 -20.89 45.62 6.48
N TYR A 90 -21.46 46.48 5.65
CA TYR A 90 -21.15 47.91 5.62
C TYR A 90 -22.32 48.70 6.20
N ASN A 91 -22.05 49.51 7.22
CA ASN A 91 -23.01 50.42 7.81
C ASN A 91 -22.37 51.80 7.98
N GLY A 92 -22.47 52.63 6.93
CA GLY A 92 -21.74 53.89 6.84
C GLY A 92 -20.22 53.68 6.95
N ASP A 93 -19.59 54.30 7.95
CA ASP A 93 -18.15 54.22 8.20
C ASP A 93 -17.72 52.95 8.95
N LEU A 94 -18.67 52.10 9.36
CA LEU A 94 -18.40 50.87 10.07
C LEU A 94 -18.37 49.68 9.10
N VAL A 95 -17.28 48.92 9.15
CA VAL A 95 -17.16 47.62 8.45
C VAL A 95 -17.15 46.51 9.48
N THR A 96 -18.07 45.56 9.34
CA THR A 96 -18.19 44.42 10.25
C THR A 96 -17.76 43.15 9.55
N PHE A 97 -16.80 42.43 10.13
CA PHE A 97 -16.29 41.16 9.63
C PHE A 97 -16.69 40.02 10.57
N ARG A 98 -17.08 38.88 10.00
CA ARG A 98 -17.22 37.64 10.77
C ARG A 98 -15.83 37.07 11.05
N ILE A 99 -15.55 36.75 12.31
CA ILE A 99 -14.26 36.17 12.73
C ILE A 99 -14.47 34.86 13.48
N GLY A 100 -13.42 34.04 13.49
CA GLY A 100 -13.34 32.82 14.27
C GLY A 100 -11.94 32.65 14.85
N ILE A 101 -11.85 32.02 16.01
CA ILE A 101 -10.60 31.61 16.65
C ILE A 101 -10.70 30.14 17.04
N VAL A 102 -9.60 29.41 16.92
CA VAL A 102 -9.46 28.02 17.36
C VAL A 102 -8.52 27.93 18.55
N THR A 103 -8.68 26.91 19.39
CA THR A 103 -7.80 26.70 20.54
C THR A 103 -6.74 25.65 20.25
N ASP A 104 -5.51 25.96 20.63
CA ASP A 104 -4.51 24.95 20.95
C ASP A 104 -4.54 24.72 22.46
N LEU A 105 -4.85 23.49 22.89
CA LEU A 105 -4.91 23.10 24.30
C LEU A 105 -3.67 22.31 24.72
N ASP A 106 -2.67 22.18 23.85
CA ASP A 106 -1.52 21.29 24.03
C ASP A 106 -2.00 19.89 24.47
N THR A 107 -1.35 19.32 25.50
CA THR A 107 -1.68 18.02 26.09
C THR A 107 -3.06 17.96 26.74
N ASN A 108 -3.68 19.10 27.05
CA ASN A 108 -5.04 19.17 27.61
C ASN A 108 -6.12 19.00 26.55
N SER A 109 -5.75 18.85 25.27
CA SER A 109 -6.66 18.44 24.19
C SER A 109 -7.24 17.05 24.44
N LYS A 110 -6.59 16.18 25.20
CA LYS A 110 -7.08 14.81 25.42
C LYS A 110 -8.36 14.81 26.28
N SER A 111 -9.42 14.20 25.74
CA SER A 111 -10.71 14.08 26.43
C SER A 111 -10.60 13.18 27.66
N ASN A 112 -11.11 13.67 28.79
CA ASN A 112 -11.23 12.90 30.03
C ASN A 112 -12.43 11.94 30.03
N THR A 113 -13.43 12.20 29.18
CA THR A 113 -14.67 11.41 29.12
C THR A 113 -14.62 10.33 28.06
N GLN A 114 -13.94 10.59 26.94
CA GLN A 114 -13.91 9.69 25.78
C GLN A 114 -12.48 9.20 25.54
N LYS A 115 -12.30 7.88 25.56
CA LYS A 115 -11.00 7.24 25.33
C LYS A 115 -10.51 7.56 23.91
N HIS A 116 -9.21 7.82 23.78
CA HIS A 116 -8.55 8.12 22.49
C HIS A 116 -9.19 9.26 21.70
N THR A 117 -9.85 10.19 22.38
CA THR A 117 -10.48 11.36 21.74
C THR A 117 -9.74 12.61 22.18
N TYR A 118 -9.51 13.51 21.24
CA TYR A 118 -8.90 14.81 21.46
C TYR A 118 -9.88 15.89 21.03
N ILE A 119 -9.84 17.02 21.71
CA ILE A 119 -10.80 18.12 21.57
C ILE A 119 -10.09 19.46 21.39
N SER A 120 -10.77 20.35 20.68
CA SER A 120 -10.44 21.77 20.55
C SER A 120 -11.75 22.56 20.47
N TYR A 121 -11.69 23.88 20.48
CA TYR A 121 -12.86 24.75 20.47
C TYR A 121 -12.75 25.81 19.39
N LEU A 122 -13.85 26.02 18.66
CA LEU A 122 -14.04 27.14 17.74
C LEU A 122 -14.95 28.20 18.40
N LYS A 123 -14.42 29.39 18.65
CA LYS A 123 -15.22 30.55 19.07
C LYS A 123 -15.40 31.51 17.90
N LYS A 124 -16.63 31.97 17.70
CA LYS A 124 -16.98 32.92 16.63
C LYS A 124 -17.41 34.27 17.21
N GLY A 125 -17.25 35.31 16.42
CA GLY A 125 -17.60 36.67 16.79
C GLY A 125 -17.58 37.62 15.60
N TYR A 126 -17.54 38.90 15.89
CA TYR A 126 -17.49 39.99 14.93
C TYR A 126 -16.36 40.96 15.26
N LEU A 127 -15.66 41.40 14.22
CA LEU A 127 -14.71 42.50 14.26
C LEU A 127 -15.35 43.71 13.58
N ASN A 128 -15.56 44.76 14.36
CA ASN A 128 -16.14 46.02 13.91
C ASN A 128 -15.01 47.04 13.73
N TYR A 129 -14.74 47.43 12.49
CA TYR A 129 -13.72 48.42 12.15
C TYR A 129 -14.37 49.76 11.80
N ASN A 130 -14.07 50.80 12.57
CA ASN A 130 -14.51 52.16 12.29
C ASN A 130 -13.46 52.89 11.43
N ARG A 131 -13.81 53.21 10.18
CA ARG A 131 -12.89 53.80 9.20
C ARG A 131 -12.45 55.22 9.55
N VAL A 132 -13.27 56.00 10.25
CA VAL A 132 -13.01 57.39 10.62
C VAL A 132 -12.17 57.44 11.88
N LYS A 133 -12.63 56.74 12.94
CA LYS A 133 -11.96 56.71 14.24
C LYS A 133 -10.71 55.83 14.27
N LYS A 134 -10.46 55.06 13.19
CA LYS A 134 -9.36 54.07 13.10
C LYS A 134 -9.30 53.13 14.30
N SER A 135 -10.46 52.70 14.78
CA SER A 135 -10.58 51.80 15.94
C SER A 135 -11.21 50.48 15.55
N VAL A 136 -10.84 49.44 16.29
CA VAL A 136 -11.36 48.08 16.15
C VAL A 136 -12.03 47.69 17.46
N GLN A 137 -13.23 47.14 17.36
CA GLN A 137 -13.94 46.52 18.47
C GLN A 137 -14.24 45.06 18.12
N VAL A 138 -13.95 44.16 19.05
CA VAL A 138 -14.27 42.74 18.91
C VAL A 138 -15.45 42.40 19.82
N THR A 139 -16.41 41.66 19.29
CA THR A 139 -17.55 41.13 20.04
C THR A 139 -17.66 39.64 19.78
N TRP A 140 -17.93 38.86 20.82
CA TRP A 140 -18.05 37.40 20.71
C TRP A 140 -19.52 37.00 20.70
N ASP A 141 -19.84 35.92 19.98
CA ASP A 141 -21.19 35.35 20.02
C ASP A 141 -21.56 34.97 21.46
N SER A 142 -22.82 35.09 21.85
CA SER A 142 -23.28 34.67 23.18
C SER A 142 -23.29 33.15 23.35
N ARG A 143 -23.28 32.39 22.25
CA ARG A 143 -23.25 30.92 22.27
C ARG A 143 -21.88 30.42 22.74
N GLU A 144 -21.89 29.30 23.47
CA GLU A 144 -20.68 28.60 23.87
C GLU A 144 -19.79 28.24 22.66
N PRO A 145 -18.46 28.14 22.85
CA PRO A 145 -17.56 27.66 21.81
C PRO A 145 -18.02 26.31 21.25
N THR A 146 -17.92 26.14 19.93
CA THR A 146 -18.22 24.85 19.30
C THR A 146 -17.07 23.89 19.57
N GLN A 147 -17.34 22.81 20.29
CA GLN A 147 -16.36 21.75 20.52
C GLN A 147 -16.11 20.99 19.21
N LEU A 148 -14.83 20.83 18.90
CA LEU A 148 -14.29 20.04 17.81
C LEU A 148 -13.65 18.79 18.42
N SER A 149 -13.77 17.65 17.77
CA SER A 149 -13.17 16.41 18.27
C SER A 149 -12.67 15.51 17.15
N SER A 150 -11.59 14.81 17.42
CA SER A 150 -11.06 13.76 16.56
C SER A 150 -10.50 12.61 17.39
N THR A 151 -10.59 11.39 16.85
CA THR A 151 -9.91 10.22 17.41
C THR A 151 -8.51 10.01 16.83
N TYR A 152 -8.14 10.80 15.82
CA TYR A 152 -6.82 10.74 15.22
C TYR A 152 -5.79 11.42 16.12
N SER A 153 -4.63 10.79 16.27
CA SER A 153 -3.52 11.34 17.06
C SER A 153 -2.18 10.76 16.63
N HIS A 154 -1.12 11.53 16.88
CA HIS A 154 0.26 11.07 16.77
C HIS A 154 0.89 11.01 18.16
N LYS A 155 1.40 9.85 18.54
CA LYS A 155 2.02 9.61 19.87
C LYS A 155 1.14 10.04 21.05
N GLY A 156 -0.18 9.84 20.93
CA GLY A 156 -1.12 10.15 22.00
C GLY A 156 -1.43 11.64 22.17
N ARG A 157 -1.22 12.46 21.13
CA ARG A 157 -1.57 13.89 21.06
C ARG A 157 -2.26 14.20 19.72
N GLY A 158 -3.23 15.10 19.73
CA GLY A 158 -3.97 15.50 18.53
C GLY A 158 -4.96 16.62 18.83
N MET A 159 -5.57 17.19 17.78
CA MET A 159 -6.43 18.39 17.89
C MET A 159 -5.72 19.60 18.52
N GLU A 160 -4.40 19.70 18.35
CA GLU A 160 -3.60 20.85 18.76
C GLU A 160 -3.58 21.85 17.58
N LEU A 161 -4.67 22.61 17.49
CA LEU A 161 -4.99 23.43 16.33
C LEU A 161 -4.23 24.75 16.36
N SER A 162 -3.20 24.85 15.52
CA SER A 162 -2.23 25.97 15.53
C SER A 162 -2.60 27.13 14.59
N GLU A 163 -3.50 26.91 13.64
CA GLU A 163 -3.84 27.92 12.61
C GLU A 163 -5.29 27.77 12.13
N LEU A 164 -5.87 28.88 11.64
CA LEU A 164 -7.20 28.94 11.04
C LEU A 164 -7.21 29.84 9.80
N ILE A 165 -7.39 29.25 8.61
CA ILE A 165 -7.32 29.97 7.34
C ILE A 165 -8.52 29.68 6.45
N VAL A 166 -8.84 30.65 5.59
CA VAL A 166 -9.75 30.43 4.47
C VAL A 166 -8.94 30.12 3.22
N TYR A 167 -9.18 28.97 2.62
CA TYR A 167 -8.52 28.53 1.39
C TYR A 167 -9.53 27.81 0.48
N ASP A 168 -9.52 28.12 -0.81
CA ASP A 168 -10.47 27.55 -1.79
C ASP A 168 -11.94 27.62 -1.34
N GLY A 169 -12.36 28.75 -0.76
CA GLY A 169 -13.71 28.94 -0.24
C GLY A 169 -14.08 28.02 0.93
N ARG A 170 -13.10 27.52 1.68
CA ARG A 170 -13.28 26.62 2.84
C ARG A 170 -12.50 27.12 4.04
N LEU A 171 -13.02 26.88 5.24
CA LEU A 171 -12.32 27.14 6.49
C LEU A 171 -11.50 25.91 6.87
N LEU A 172 -10.18 26.07 6.98
CA LEU A 172 -9.22 25.02 7.27
C LEU A 172 -8.47 25.31 8.57
N THR A 173 -8.08 24.25 9.27
CA THR A 173 -7.23 24.29 10.46
C THR A 173 -6.22 23.14 10.43
N PHE A 174 -5.15 23.26 11.21
CA PHE A 174 -3.97 22.42 11.13
C PHE A 174 -3.59 21.91 12.51
N ASP A 175 -3.52 20.59 12.65
CA ASP A 175 -3.07 19.92 13.86
C ASP A 175 -1.55 19.72 13.79
N ASP A 176 -0.78 20.44 14.62
CA ASP A 176 0.69 20.47 14.55
C ASP A 176 1.34 19.13 14.96
N ARG A 177 0.61 18.30 15.70
CA ARG A 177 1.09 16.98 16.16
C ARG A 177 0.95 15.94 15.08
N SER A 178 -0.19 15.95 14.40
CA SER A 178 -0.58 14.92 13.47
C SER A 178 -0.29 15.29 12.01
N GLY A 179 -0.08 16.58 11.73
CA GLY A 179 0.13 17.13 10.40
C GLY A 179 -1.15 17.15 9.56
N MET A 180 -2.31 16.85 10.16
CA MET A 180 -3.58 16.82 9.44
C MET A 180 -4.10 18.23 9.16
N VAL A 181 -4.63 18.40 7.95
CA VAL A 181 -5.44 19.54 7.57
C VAL A 181 -6.91 19.16 7.74
N CYS A 182 -7.58 19.81 8.68
CA CYS A 182 -9.00 19.61 8.95
C CYS A 182 -9.81 20.74 8.33
N ARG A 183 -10.97 20.40 7.77
CA ARG A 183 -11.93 21.36 7.22
C ARG A 183 -13.14 21.43 8.11
N PHE A 184 -13.59 22.65 8.40
CA PHE A 184 -14.90 22.87 9.01
C PHE A 184 -16.01 22.70 7.97
N ILE A 185 -17.06 21.95 8.35
CA ILE A 185 -18.30 21.78 7.57
C ILE A 185 -19.37 22.67 8.20
#